data_AF-A0A8E2I5L1-F1
#
_entry.id   AF-A0A8E2I5L1-F1
#
_cell.length_a   1.000
_cell.length_b   1.000
_cell.length_c   1.000
_cell.angle_alpha   90.00
_cell.angle_beta   90.00
_cell.angle_gamma   90.00
#
_symmetry.space_group_name_H-M   'P 1'
#
loop_
_entity.id
_entity.type
_entity.pdbx_description
1 polymer ?
#
loop_
_entity_poly.entity_id
_entity_poly.type
_entity_poly.pdbx_seq_one_letter_code
_entity_poly.pdbx_strand_id
1 'polypeptide(L)'
;MFFKLNKIKRYIRQLDGLIKAVEYVRGIYKYPNNMIGRINNLNKTTENIDILVIAAHPDDEILGLGTTLYREQLNGKNIVIAFVTNGSCWDKQSWRIRRSETLMKSMIRYKEASKALSLIGIPQDHIICLGFPDAGTHRYVENIGADIYMLINQLKPGSIYVHCIEGGHN
;
A
#
# COMPACT_ATOMS: atom_id res chain seq x y z
N MET A 1 -21.93 25.43 -19.99
CA MET A 1 -21.39 24.85 -18.74
C MET A 1 -20.36 23.73 -18.98
N PHE A 2 -20.60 22.81 -19.92
CA PHE A 2 -19.70 21.68 -20.25
C PHE A 2 -18.27 22.05 -20.71
N PHE A 3 -18.10 23.10 -21.52
CA PHE A 3 -16.77 23.53 -21.99
C PHE A 3 -15.84 24.03 -20.88
N LYS A 4 -16.37 24.70 -19.85
CA LYS A 4 -15.59 25.15 -18.68
C LYS A 4 -15.13 23.95 -17.83
N LEU A 5 -15.99 22.95 -17.65
CA LEU A 5 -15.67 21.72 -16.90
C LEU A 5 -14.53 20.92 -17.55
N ASN A 6 -14.50 20.81 -18.87
CA ASN A 6 -13.43 20.12 -19.59
C ASN A 6 -12.08 20.84 -19.48
N LYS A 7 -12.08 22.19 -19.50
CA LYS A 7 -10.87 22.99 -19.31
C LYS A 7 -10.30 22.84 -17.89
N ILE A 8 -11.18 22.83 -16.88
CA ILE A 8 -10.81 22.59 -15.47
C ILE A 8 -10.24 21.18 -15.28
N LYS A 9 -10.92 20.14 -15.79
CA LYS A 9 -10.42 18.75 -15.73
C LYS A 9 -9.04 18.60 -16.37
N ARG A 10 -8.81 19.24 -17.52
CA ARG A 10 -7.51 19.23 -18.19
C ARG A 10 -6.43 19.91 -17.35
N TYR A 11 -6.74 21.04 -16.71
CA TYR A 11 -5.81 21.74 -15.83
C TYR A 11 -5.45 20.91 -14.60
N ILE A 12 -6.44 20.28 -13.95
CA ILE A 12 -6.23 19.37 -12.81
C ILE A 12 -5.31 18.21 -13.23
N ARG A 13 -5.57 17.57 -14.38
CA ARG A 13 -4.70 16.50 -14.90
C ARG A 13 -3.26 16.96 -15.16
N GLN A 14 -3.06 18.18 -15.67
CA GLN A 14 -1.72 18.74 -15.87
C GLN A 14 -1.00 19.00 -14.53
N LEU A 15 -1.74 19.50 -13.54
CA LEU A 15 -1.23 19.71 -12.18
C LEU A 15 -0.83 18.37 -11.53
N ASP A 16 -1.69 17.35 -11.64
CA ASP A 16 -1.42 16.00 -11.14
C ASP A 16 -0.21 15.37 -11.81
N GLY A 17 -0.04 15.56 -13.12
CA GLY A 17 1.16 15.13 -13.84
C GLY A 17 2.44 15.79 -13.32
N LEU A 18 2.37 17.09 -13.02
CA LEU A 18 3.50 17.83 -12.47
C LEU A 18 3.81 17.41 -11.02
N ILE A 19 2.77 17.20 -10.19
CA ILE A 19 2.92 16.67 -8.84
C ILE A 19 3.53 15.27 -8.90
N LYS A 20 3.01 14.37 -9.74
CA LYS A 20 3.54 13.02 -9.95
C LYS A 20 5.02 13.04 -10.35
N ALA A 21 5.43 14.01 -11.18
CA ALA A 21 6.83 14.21 -11.53
C ALA A 21 7.67 14.70 -10.34
N VAL A 22 7.16 15.62 -9.52
CA VAL A 22 7.83 16.07 -8.28
C VAL A 22 7.97 14.92 -7.29
N GLU A 23 6.92 14.14 -7.11
CA GLU A 23 6.93 12.93 -6.29
C GLU A 23 8.03 12.02 -6.80
N TYR A 24 8.04 11.72 -8.12
CA TYR A 24 9.04 10.92 -8.81
C TYR A 24 10.48 11.45 -8.62
N VAL A 25 10.73 12.73 -8.80
CA VAL A 25 12.10 13.26 -8.67
C VAL A 25 12.58 13.20 -7.21
N ARG A 26 11.70 13.43 -6.25
CA ARG A 26 12.07 13.51 -4.83
C ARG A 26 12.27 12.16 -4.17
N GLY A 27 11.88 11.06 -4.81
CA GLY A 27 12.01 9.71 -4.25
C GLY A 27 11.14 9.49 -3.02
N ILE A 28 10.02 10.23 -2.88
CA ILE A 28 9.10 10.13 -1.73
C ILE A 28 8.18 8.90 -1.80
N TYR A 29 8.12 8.27 -2.97
CA TYR A 29 7.36 7.08 -3.34
C TYR A 29 8.25 5.81 -3.26
N LYS A 30 9.33 5.90 -2.47
CA LYS A 30 10.30 4.83 -2.26
C LYS A 30 10.67 4.79 -0.78
N TYR A 31 10.54 3.61 -0.16
CA TYR A 31 11.18 3.32 1.12
C TYR A 31 12.72 3.51 0.99
N PRO A 32 13.42 3.97 2.04
CA PRO A 32 14.87 4.10 2.00
C PRO A 32 15.51 2.71 1.91
N ASN A 33 16.37 2.49 0.92
CA ASN A 33 17.28 1.34 0.77
C ASN A 33 16.68 -0.07 0.77
N ASN A 34 15.37 -0.27 0.97
CA ASN A 34 14.71 -1.57 0.94
C ASN A 34 13.31 -1.42 0.32
N MET A 35 13.19 -1.62 -0.99
CA MET A 35 11.88 -2.02 -1.52
C MET A 35 11.69 -3.48 -1.15
N ILE A 36 10.72 -3.79 -0.29
CA ILE A 36 10.23 -5.17 -0.15
C ILE A 36 9.28 -5.51 -1.33
N GLY A 37 8.94 -4.54 -2.20
CA GLY A 37 7.95 -4.71 -3.26
C GLY A 37 8.16 -3.90 -4.55
N ARG A 38 9.36 -3.86 -5.13
CA ARG A 38 9.50 -3.78 -6.60
C ARG A 38 10.58 -4.77 -7.06
N ILE A 39 10.15 -6.04 -7.08
CA ILE A 39 10.75 -7.19 -7.77
C ILE A 39 12.17 -7.58 -7.30
N ASN A 40 12.25 -8.46 -6.30
CA ASN A 40 12.74 -9.84 -6.45
C ASN A 40 12.79 -10.53 -5.08
N ASN A 41 12.41 -11.81 -5.06
CA ASN A 41 12.29 -12.69 -3.90
C ASN A 41 11.05 -12.47 -3.02
N LEU A 42 9.84 -12.57 -3.59
CA LEU A 42 8.89 -13.45 -2.90
C LEU A 42 9.58 -14.81 -2.92
N ASN A 43 10.30 -15.13 -1.84
CA ASN A 43 11.01 -16.38 -1.73
C ASN A 43 10.00 -17.50 -2.05
N LYS A 44 10.49 -18.54 -2.72
CA LYS A 44 9.79 -19.79 -3.07
C LYS A 44 9.02 -20.47 -1.92
N THR A 45 9.02 -19.89 -0.73
CA THR A 45 8.37 -20.33 0.50
C THR A 45 6.87 -20.01 0.57
N THR A 46 6.33 -19.23 -0.36
CA THR A 46 4.90 -18.83 -0.40
C THR A 46 4.08 -19.66 -1.40
N GLU A 47 4.21 -20.98 -1.36
CA GLU A 47 3.28 -21.86 -2.09
C GLU A 47 1.95 -21.95 -1.31
N ASN A 48 0.82 -21.89 -2.03
CA ASN A 48 -0.54 -21.96 -1.49
C ASN A 48 -0.90 -20.82 -0.51
N ILE A 49 -0.98 -19.59 -1.02
CA ILE A 49 -1.57 -18.49 -0.26
C ILE A 49 -3.09 -18.67 -0.19
N ASP A 50 -3.64 -18.72 1.02
CA ASP A 50 -5.08 -18.80 1.22
C ASP A 50 -5.73 -17.41 1.15
N ILE A 51 -5.10 -16.41 1.77
CA ILE A 51 -5.68 -15.08 1.95
C ILE A 51 -4.65 -14.01 1.58
N LEU A 52 -5.04 -13.11 0.68
CA LEU A 52 -4.34 -11.85 0.42
C LEU A 52 -5.14 -10.69 1.01
N VAL A 53 -4.55 -9.94 1.93
CA VAL A 53 -5.13 -8.70 2.45
C VAL A 53 -4.49 -7.52 1.72
N ILE A 54 -5.30 -6.62 1.16
CA ILE A 54 -4.84 -5.37 0.56
C ILE A 54 -5.29 -4.22 1.47
N ALA A 55 -4.32 -3.60 2.14
CA ALA A 55 -4.52 -2.53 3.11
C ALA A 55 -3.95 -1.20 2.56
N ALA A 56 -4.66 -0.10 2.76
CA ALA A 56 -4.22 1.20 2.24
C ALA A 56 -2.96 1.68 2.98
N HIS A 57 -2.96 1.60 4.31
CA HIS A 57 -1.86 2.00 5.18
C HIS A 57 -1.44 0.85 6.12
N PRO A 58 -0.20 0.88 6.65
CA PRO A 58 0.21 -0.02 7.71
C PRO A 58 -0.50 0.33 9.02
N ASP A 59 -1.46 -0.52 9.42
CA ASP A 59 -2.38 -0.48 10.59
C ASP A 59 -3.80 -0.94 10.18
N ASP A 60 -4.25 -0.58 8.99
CA ASP A 60 -5.61 -0.86 8.46
C ASP A 60 -5.95 -2.37 8.52
N GLU A 61 -4.98 -3.25 8.32
CA GLU A 61 -5.15 -4.71 8.36
C GLU A 61 -5.49 -5.20 9.77
N ILE A 62 -4.83 -4.66 10.79
CA ILE A 62 -5.07 -5.04 12.19
C ILE A 62 -6.33 -4.35 12.71
N LEU A 63 -6.52 -3.07 12.37
CA LEU A 63 -7.70 -2.30 12.77
C LEU A 63 -8.99 -2.88 12.21
N GLY A 64 -8.98 -3.28 10.93
CA GLY A 64 -10.15 -3.84 10.27
C GLY A 64 -10.35 -5.34 10.50
N LEU A 65 -9.26 -6.12 10.58
CA LEU A 65 -9.33 -7.58 10.51
C LEU A 65 -8.55 -8.32 11.60
N GLY A 66 -7.98 -7.65 12.61
CA GLY A 66 -7.05 -8.27 13.57
C GLY A 66 -7.53 -9.60 14.17
N THR A 67 -8.77 -9.65 14.68
CA THR A 67 -9.35 -10.91 15.21
C THR A 67 -9.60 -11.95 14.12
N THR A 68 -10.04 -11.54 12.94
CA THR A 68 -10.25 -12.43 11.79
C THR A 68 -8.94 -13.05 11.34
N LEU A 69 -7.89 -12.24 11.15
CA LEU A 69 -6.57 -12.71 10.73
C LEU A 69 -5.97 -13.69 11.75
N TYR A 70 -6.10 -13.40 13.04
CA TYR A 70 -5.65 -14.31 14.09
C TYR A 70 -6.40 -15.66 14.04
N ARG A 71 -7.72 -15.65 13.85
CA ARG A 71 -8.51 -16.88 13.71
C ARG A 71 -8.15 -17.68 12.47
N GLU A 72 -7.96 -17.02 11.33
CA GLU A 72 -7.53 -17.70 10.10
C GLU A 72 -6.12 -18.30 10.26
N GLN A 73 -5.22 -17.59 10.93
CA GLN A 73 -3.89 -18.12 11.25
C GLN A 73 -3.99 -19.36 12.16
N LEU A 74 -4.84 -19.36 13.19
CA LEU A 74 -5.09 -20.54 14.03
C LEU A 74 -5.69 -21.72 13.25
N ASN A 75 -6.41 -21.45 12.15
CA ASN A 75 -6.92 -22.47 11.23
C ASN A 75 -5.86 -22.94 10.22
N GLY A 76 -4.60 -22.51 10.37
CA GLY A 76 -3.49 -22.90 9.49
C GLY A 76 -3.49 -22.21 8.13
N LYS A 77 -4.20 -21.08 7.98
CA LYS A 77 -4.22 -20.33 6.72
C LYS A 77 -2.92 -19.58 6.47
N ASN A 78 -2.44 -19.65 5.24
CA ASN A 78 -1.32 -18.84 4.77
C ASN A 78 -1.83 -17.46 4.34
N ILE A 79 -1.50 -16.44 5.13
CA ILE A 79 -1.99 -15.06 4.95
C ILE A 79 -0.84 -14.16 4.50
N VAL A 80 -1.06 -13.38 3.45
CA VAL A 80 -0.14 -12.33 2.97
C VAL A 80 -0.81 -10.97 3.07
N ILE A 81 -0.07 -9.97 3.53
CA ILE A 81 -0.52 -8.58 3.65
C ILE A 81 0.20 -7.74 2.59
N ALA A 82 -0.56 -6.96 1.81
CA ALA A 82 -0.05 -5.99 0.86
C ALA A 82 -0.45 -4.56 1.28
N PHE A 83 0.53 -3.76 1.68
CA PHE A 83 0.36 -2.33 1.94
C PHE A 83 0.50 -1.52 0.66
N VAL A 84 -0.56 -0.78 0.31
CA VAL A 84 -0.58 0.06 -0.89
C VAL A 84 0.32 1.27 -0.70
N THR A 85 0.17 1.98 0.41
CA THR A 85 0.96 3.18 0.71
C THR A 85 2.03 2.93 1.77
N ASN A 86 2.91 3.91 1.94
CA ASN A 86 3.92 3.89 3.00
C ASN A 86 3.46 4.53 4.33
N GLY A 87 2.19 4.98 4.41
CA GLY A 87 1.61 5.59 5.62
C GLY A 87 2.31 6.86 6.12
N SER A 88 3.12 7.52 5.29
CA SER A 88 4.00 8.60 5.74
C SER A 88 3.34 9.98 5.83
N CYS A 89 2.12 10.12 5.32
CA CYS A 89 1.38 11.38 5.29
C CYS A 89 0.22 11.31 6.31
N TRP A 90 -0.08 12.42 6.97
CA TRP A 90 -1.20 12.46 7.91
C TRP A 90 -2.12 13.64 7.60
N ASP A 91 -1.59 14.84 7.68
CA ASP A 91 -2.29 16.11 7.43
C ASP A 91 -1.84 16.83 6.15
N LYS A 92 -0.82 16.30 5.49
CA LYS A 92 -0.14 16.93 4.36
C LYS A 92 -0.28 16.10 3.10
N GLN A 93 -0.48 16.80 2.00
CA GLN A 93 -0.33 16.25 0.66
C GLN A 93 1.09 15.68 0.46
N SER A 94 1.21 14.56 -0.23
CA SER A 94 2.46 13.79 -0.38
C SER A 94 3.64 14.61 -0.91
N TRP A 95 3.40 15.57 -1.81
CA TRP A 95 4.48 16.40 -2.36
C TRP A 95 4.97 17.50 -1.42
N ARG A 96 4.30 17.73 -0.28
CA ARG A 96 4.67 18.76 0.72
C ARG A 96 5.55 18.23 1.85
N ILE A 97 5.61 16.93 2.05
CA ILE A 97 6.48 16.32 3.06
C ILE A 97 7.93 16.24 2.58
N ARG A 98 8.88 16.38 3.51
CA ARG A 98 10.32 16.26 3.19
C ARG A 98 10.65 14.78 3.01
N ARG A 99 11.54 14.46 2.06
CA ARG A 99 11.97 13.07 1.82
C ARG A 99 12.47 12.39 3.09
N SER A 100 13.36 13.02 3.86
CA SER A 100 13.87 12.45 5.12
C SER A 100 12.77 12.12 6.13
N GLU A 101 11.73 12.96 6.20
CA GLU A 101 10.57 12.74 7.05
C GLU A 101 9.73 11.56 6.56
N THR A 102 9.46 11.49 5.26
CA THR A 102 8.79 10.34 4.62
C THR A 102 9.49 9.03 4.93
N LEU A 103 10.81 8.98 4.70
CA LEU A 103 11.63 7.78 4.90
C LEU A 103 11.62 7.32 6.37
N MET A 104 11.76 8.27 7.30
CA MET A 104 11.72 8.01 8.74
C MET A 104 10.35 7.45 9.16
N LYS A 105 9.26 8.15 8.80
CA LYS A 105 7.89 7.74 9.15
C LYS A 105 7.52 6.40 8.57
N SER A 106 7.81 6.17 7.29
CA SER A 106 7.52 4.90 6.63
C SER A 106 8.25 3.73 7.29
N MET A 107 9.50 3.94 7.73
CA MET A 107 10.29 2.91 8.41
C MET A 107 9.75 2.57 9.80
N ILE A 108 9.29 3.59 10.54
CA ILE A 108 8.65 3.39 11.85
C ILE A 108 7.36 2.57 11.68
N ARG A 109 6.45 3.03 10.80
CA ARG A 109 5.17 2.36 10.58
C ARG A 109 5.32 0.93 10.08
N TYR A 110 6.28 0.67 9.19
CA TYR A 110 6.57 -0.70 8.75
C TYR A 110 7.02 -1.60 9.90
N LYS A 111 7.91 -1.11 10.78
CA LYS A 111 8.35 -1.87 11.96
C LYS A 111 7.20 -2.14 12.93
N GLU A 112 6.32 -1.17 13.12
CA GLU A 112 5.13 -1.31 13.96
C GLU A 112 4.18 -2.37 13.40
N ALA A 113 3.81 -2.26 12.13
CA ALA A 113 2.93 -3.22 11.46
C ALA A 113 3.54 -4.63 11.43
N SER A 114 4.82 -4.77 11.08
CA SER A 114 5.52 -6.05 11.10
C SER A 114 5.54 -6.68 12.49
N LYS A 115 5.76 -5.88 13.54
CA LYS A 115 5.69 -6.37 14.92
C LYS A 115 4.27 -6.79 15.29
N ALA A 116 3.25 -5.99 14.97
CA ALA A 116 1.86 -6.30 15.26
C ALA A 116 1.41 -7.61 14.58
N LEU A 117 1.74 -7.78 13.29
CA LEU A 117 1.45 -8.98 12.52
C LEU A 117 2.16 -10.22 13.07
N SER A 118 3.42 -10.07 13.52
CA SER A 118 4.15 -11.18 14.13
C SER A 118 3.50 -11.71 15.42
N LEU A 119 2.80 -10.84 16.18
CA LEU A 119 2.08 -11.25 17.40
C LEU A 119 0.87 -12.14 17.11
N ILE A 120 0.34 -12.10 15.88
CA ILE A 120 -0.77 -12.94 15.42
C ILE A 120 -0.31 -14.04 14.47
N GLY A 121 0.99 -14.36 14.45
CA GLY A 121 1.55 -15.47 13.69
C GLY A 121 1.75 -15.21 12.19
N ILE A 122 1.69 -13.94 11.74
CA ILE A 122 1.99 -13.56 10.36
C ILE A 122 3.44 -13.06 10.30
N PRO A 123 4.36 -13.78 9.64
CA PRO A 123 5.79 -13.44 9.64
C PRO A 123 6.10 -12.26 8.70
N GLN A 124 7.27 -11.65 8.88
CA GLN A 124 7.67 -10.47 8.13
C GLN A 124 7.78 -10.71 6.60
N ASP A 125 8.13 -11.93 6.18
CA ASP A 125 8.22 -12.32 4.77
C ASP A 125 6.85 -12.48 4.08
N HIS A 126 5.75 -12.43 4.86
CA HIS A 126 4.38 -12.36 4.36
C HIS A 126 3.87 -10.92 4.19
N ILE A 127 4.75 -9.92 4.33
CA ILE A 127 4.41 -8.49 4.19
C ILE A 127 5.00 -7.96 2.88
N ILE A 128 4.13 -7.43 2.04
CA ILE A 128 4.46 -6.80 0.76
C ILE A 128 4.16 -5.31 0.84
N CYS A 129 5.13 -4.47 0.49
CA CYS A 129 4.96 -3.02 0.49
C CYS A 129 5.06 -2.48 -0.95
N LEU A 130 3.94 -2.04 -1.52
CA LEU A 130 3.91 -1.40 -2.86
C LEU A 130 4.51 0.01 -2.83
N GLY A 131 4.38 0.71 -1.70
CA GLY A 131 5.07 1.96 -1.42
C GLY A 131 4.59 3.16 -2.24
N PHE A 132 3.32 3.19 -2.63
CA PHE A 132 2.70 4.36 -3.24
C PHE A 132 2.60 5.54 -2.26
N PRO A 133 2.52 6.78 -2.76
CA PRO A 133 2.45 7.95 -1.88
C PRO A 133 1.11 7.98 -1.14
N ASP A 134 1.22 8.05 0.18
CA ASP A 134 0.12 8.39 1.06
C ASP A 134 -0.43 9.81 0.74
N ALA A 135 -1.74 10.00 0.86
CA ALA A 135 -2.49 11.16 0.37
C ALA A 135 -2.25 11.48 -1.13
N GLY A 136 -1.93 10.47 -1.95
CA GLY A 136 -1.58 10.67 -3.36
C GLY A 136 -1.95 9.55 -4.32
N THR A 137 -2.62 8.50 -3.85
CA THR A 137 -2.94 7.28 -4.60
C THR A 137 -3.79 7.54 -5.84
N HIS A 138 -4.66 8.55 -5.85
CA HIS A 138 -5.47 8.93 -7.03
C HIS A 138 -4.62 9.25 -8.28
N ARG A 139 -3.36 9.68 -8.11
CA ARG A 139 -2.43 9.92 -9.23
C ARG A 139 -1.80 8.63 -9.79
N TYR A 140 -2.01 7.50 -9.11
CA TYR A 140 -1.34 6.22 -9.36
C TYR A 140 -2.33 5.06 -9.53
N VAL A 141 -3.63 5.30 -9.71
CA VAL A 141 -4.66 4.22 -9.80
C VAL A 141 -4.29 3.15 -10.82
N GLU A 142 -3.85 3.53 -12.02
CA GLU A 142 -3.44 2.57 -13.06
C GLU A 142 -2.20 1.76 -12.64
N ASN A 143 -1.23 2.40 -11.96
CA ASN A 143 -0.03 1.74 -11.48
C ASN A 143 -0.35 0.77 -10.33
N ILE A 144 -1.18 1.19 -9.38
CA ILE A 144 -1.66 0.37 -8.26
C ILE A 144 -2.42 -0.85 -8.80
N GLY A 145 -3.30 -0.63 -9.78
CA GLY A 145 -4.06 -1.72 -10.40
C GLY A 145 -3.16 -2.75 -11.08
N ALA A 146 -2.12 -2.30 -11.80
CA ALA A 146 -1.15 -3.20 -12.42
C ALA A 146 -0.35 -4.01 -11.39
N ASP A 147 0.14 -3.38 -10.32
CA ASP A 147 0.91 -4.06 -9.27
C ASP A 147 0.03 -5.06 -8.49
N ILE A 148 -1.20 -4.71 -8.15
CA ILE A 148 -2.16 -5.62 -7.52
C ILE A 148 -2.49 -6.80 -8.45
N TYR A 149 -2.71 -6.55 -9.74
CA TYR A 149 -2.96 -7.60 -10.72
C TYR A 149 -1.78 -8.60 -10.80
N MET A 150 -0.54 -8.09 -10.80
CA MET A 150 0.65 -8.93 -10.73
C MET A 150 0.70 -9.77 -9.45
N LEU A 151 0.41 -9.17 -8.29
CA LEU A 151 0.38 -9.90 -7.01
C LEU A 151 -0.66 -11.01 -7.01
N ILE A 152 -1.88 -10.74 -7.48
CA ILE A 152 -2.95 -11.74 -7.56
C ILE A 152 -2.53 -12.90 -8.47
N ASN A 153 -1.94 -12.62 -9.63
CA ASN A 153 -1.49 -13.65 -10.56
C ASN A 153 -0.33 -14.50 -10.04
N GLN A 154 0.56 -13.91 -9.23
CA GLN A 154 1.71 -14.60 -8.64
C GLN A 154 1.29 -15.44 -7.44
N LEU A 155 0.51 -14.87 -6.52
CA LEU A 155 0.14 -15.52 -5.26
C LEU A 155 -1.05 -16.48 -5.42
N LYS A 156 -1.91 -16.25 -6.42
CA LYS A 156 -3.15 -17.01 -6.68
C LYS A 156 -3.96 -17.28 -5.40
N PRO A 157 -4.30 -16.23 -4.62
CA PRO A 157 -4.92 -16.40 -3.32
C PRO A 157 -6.32 -17.02 -3.43
N GLY A 158 -6.71 -17.86 -2.48
CA GLY A 158 -8.06 -18.40 -2.39
C GLY A 158 -9.12 -17.35 -2.05
N SER A 159 -8.74 -16.29 -1.32
CA SER A 159 -9.60 -15.17 -0.95
C SER A 159 -8.80 -13.87 -0.88
N ILE A 160 -9.47 -12.75 -1.16
CA ILE A 160 -8.89 -11.41 -1.09
C ILE A 160 -9.73 -10.55 -0.14
N TYR A 161 -9.08 -9.95 0.86
CA TYR A 161 -9.72 -9.00 1.77
C TYR A 161 -9.25 -7.58 1.46
N VAL A 162 -10.21 -6.65 1.37
CA VAL A 162 -9.98 -5.24 1.08
C VAL A 162 -10.88 -4.37 1.96
N HIS A 163 -10.55 -3.09 2.10
CA HIS A 163 -11.38 -2.13 2.81
C HIS A 163 -12.81 -2.03 2.22
N CYS A 164 -13.81 -1.82 3.07
CA CYS A 164 -15.11 -1.36 2.60
C CYS A 164 -14.99 0.06 2.00
N ILE A 165 -15.86 0.41 1.05
CA ILE A 165 -15.92 1.76 0.46
C ILE A 165 -16.80 2.65 1.36
N GLU A 166 -16.48 2.71 2.65
CA GLU A 166 -17.22 3.54 3.62
C GLU A 166 -16.20 4.37 4.41
N GLY A 167 -16.35 5.70 4.41
CA GLY A 167 -15.50 6.61 5.22
C GLY A 167 -14.83 7.77 4.46
N GLY A 168 -14.79 7.74 3.12
CA GLY A 168 -14.35 8.91 2.32
C GLY A 168 -12.87 9.28 2.44
N HIS A 169 -12.02 8.38 2.95
CA HIS A 169 -10.57 8.57 2.97
C HIS A 169 -9.99 8.30 1.58
N ASN A 170 -9.57 9.36 0.88
CA ASN A 170 -9.05 9.31 -0.50
C ASN A 170 -7.53 9.46 -0.56
#